data_AF-A0A4U5LZD5-F1
#
_entry.id   AF-A0A4U5LZD5-F1
#
_cell.length_a   1.000
_cell.length_b   1.000
_cell.length_c   1.000
_cell.angle_alpha   90.00
_cell.angle_beta   90.00
_cell.angle_gamma   90.00
#
_symmetry.space_group_name_H-M   'P 1'
#
loop_
_entity.id
_entity.type
_entity.pdbx_description
1 polymer ?
#
loop_
_entity_poly.entity_id
_entity_poly.type
_entity_poly.pdbx_seq_one_letter_code
_entity_poly.pdbx_strand_id
1 'polypeptide(L)'
;MSQDERSAHILMQRIRPLVVKNYFVRALQETKLTNVVGELGIYGYLYGTMGVSSKPESGVVVTNSSGGHIIRSKCEDVNEGGVAVGAAVIDTPFLC
;
A
#
# COMPACT_ATOMS: atom_id res chain seq x y z
N MET A 1 -19.02 -7.97 21.41
CA MET A 1 -17.93 -8.56 20.64
C MET A 1 -17.38 -9.74 21.44
N SER A 2 -17.42 -10.95 20.88
CA SER A 2 -16.92 -12.16 21.54
C SER A 2 -15.39 -12.18 21.61
N GLN A 3 -14.81 -13.13 22.35
CA GLN A 3 -13.36 -13.32 22.40
C GLN A 3 -12.80 -13.75 21.04
N ASP A 4 -13.56 -14.55 20.28
CA ASP A 4 -13.18 -14.99 18.93
C ASP A 4 -13.20 -13.82 17.95
N GLU A 5 -14.24 -12.97 18.00
CA GLU A 5 -14.34 -11.76 17.16
C GLU A 5 -13.20 -10.78 17.45
N ARG A 6 -12.80 -10.61 18.72
CA ARG A 6 -11.66 -9.77 19.08
C ARG A 6 -10.33 -10.31 18.57
N SER A 7 -10.17 -11.64 18.58
CA SER A 7 -8.94 -12.30 18.13
C SER A 7 -8.73 -12.21 16.61
N ALA A 8 -9.77 -11.90 15.84
CA ALA A 8 -9.68 -11.65 14.40
C ALA A 8 -9.13 -10.26 14.04
N HIS A 9 -8.91 -9.37 15.01
CA HIS A 9 -8.51 -7.98 14.78
C HIS A 9 -7.16 -7.67 15.45
N ILE A 10 -6.40 -6.77 14.84
CA ILE A 10 -5.17 -6.21 15.41
C ILE A 10 -5.36 -4.70 15.65
N LEU A 11 -4.76 -4.19 16.73
CA LEU A 11 -4.65 -2.75 16.95
C LEU A 11 -3.35 -2.25 16.34
N MET A 12 -3.44 -1.32 15.38
CA MET A 12 -2.28 -0.67 14.76
C MET A 12 -2.33 0.83 15.03
N GLN A 13 -1.16 1.42 15.32
CA GLN A 13 -1.05 2.86 15.43
C GLN A 13 -1.39 3.53 14.09
N ARG A 14 -2.32 4.49 14.11
CA ARG A 14 -2.67 5.27 12.92
C ARG A 14 -1.52 6.20 12.54
N ILE A 15 -0.98 6.01 11.33
CA ILE A 15 0.01 6.91 10.73
C ILE A 15 -0.69 8.20 10.29
N ARG A 16 -0.05 9.36 10.55
CA ARG A 16 -0.52 10.70 10.14
C ARG A 16 0.48 11.31 9.15
N PRO A 17 0.35 11.05 7.85
CA PRO A 17 1.26 11.58 6.83
C PRO A 17 1.05 13.08 6.59
N LEU A 18 1.98 13.71 5.86
CA LEU A 18 1.83 15.07 5.39
C LEU A 18 0.63 15.18 4.44
N VAL A 19 -0.22 16.17 4.67
CA VAL A 19 -1.32 16.52 3.79
C VAL A 19 -0.83 17.49 2.73
N VAL A 20 -1.08 17.18 1.46
CA VAL A 20 -0.74 18.03 0.32
C VAL A 20 -1.97 18.35 -0.51
N LYS A 21 -1.96 19.47 -1.22
CA LYS A 21 -3.01 19.81 -2.18
C LYS A 21 -2.72 19.12 -3.51
N ASN A 22 -3.66 18.34 -4.03
CA ASN A 22 -3.54 17.71 -5.35
C ASN A 22 -4.91 17.68 -6.06
N TYR A 23 -4.92 17.45 -7.37
CA TYR A 23 -6.13 17.29 -8.17
C TYR A 23 -6.49 15.81 -8.32
N PHE A 24 -7.70 15.45 -7.89
CA PHE A 24 -8.24 14.11 -8.11
C PHE A 24 -8.93 14.03 -9.47
N VAL A 25 -8.33 13.29 -10.39
CA VAL A 25 -8.89 13.07 -11.73
C VAL A 25 -9.55 11.69 -11.79
N ARG A 26 -10.84 11.67 -12.11
CA ARG A 26 -11.64 10.46 -12.25
C ARG A 26 -12.57 10.59 -13.45
N ALA A 27 -12.83 9.46 -14.11
CA ALA A 27 -13.74 9.44 -15.25
C ALA A 27 -15.11 9.96 -14.85
N LEU A 28 -15.67 10.85 -15.67
CA LEU A 28 -17.02 11.42 -15.51
C LEU A 28 -17.24 12.19 -14.18
N GLN A 29 -16.17 12.63 -13.53
CA GLN A 29 -16.24 13.45 -12.32
C GLN A 29 -15.49 14.76 -12.52
N GLU A 30 -16.03 15.84 -11.95
CA GLU A 30 -15.37 17.13 -11.94
C GLU A 30 -14.06 17.05 -11.13
N THR A 31 -13.00 17.63 -11.68
CA THR A 31 -11.71 17.71 -10.99
C THR A 31 -11.75 18.79 -9.93
N LYS A 32 -11.35 18.45 -8.70
CA LYS A 32 -11.32 19.39 -7.58
C LYS A 32 -9.97 19.34 -6.90
N LEU A 33 -9.52 20.52 -6.47
CA LEU A 33 -8.33 20.66 -5.64
C LEU A 33 -8.66 20.18 -4.22
N THR A 34 -8.04 19.09 -3.80
CA THR A 34 -8.41 18.38 -2.57
C THR A 34 -7.18 18.18 -1.68
N ASN A 35 -7.40 18.07 -0.38
CA ASN A 35 -6.38 17.64 0.57
C ASN A 35 -6.20 16.12 0.44
N VAL A 36 -4.99 15.70 0.10
CA VAL A 36 -4.68 14.29 -0.12
C VAL A 36 -3.52 13.83 0.74
N VAL A 37 -3.50 12.54 0.99
CA VAL A 37 -2.39 11.83 1.60
C VAL A 37 -1.92 10.72 0.67
N GLY A 38 -0.60 10.56 0.56
CA GLY A 38 0.03 9.54 -0.27
C GLY A 38 0.46 8.32 0.53
N GLU A 39 0.28 7.14 -0.05
CA GLU A 39 0.79 5.85 0.43
C GLU A 39 1.79 5.30 -0.59
N LEU A 40 3.08 5.27 -0.23
CA LEU A 40 4.16 4.74 -1.07
C LEU A 40 4.25 3.22 -0.95
N GLY A 41 4.10 2.53 -2.07
CA GLY A 41 4.40 1.11 -2.22
C GLY A 41 5.69 0.90 -3.00
N ILE A 42 6.55 0.01 -2.49
CA ILE A 42 7.77 -0.44 -3.18
C ILE A 42 7.57 -1.89 -3.60
N TYR A 43 7.76 -2.17 -4.88
CA TYR A 43 7.65 -3.54 -5.38
C TYR A 43 8.96 -4.30 -5.09
N GLY A 44 8.81 -5.50 -4.54
CA GLY A 44 9.90 -6.44 -4.28
C GLY A 44 9.62 -7.78 -4.93
N TYR A 45 10.66 -8.45 -5.38
CA TYR A 45 10.59 -9.84 -5.83
C TYR A 45 11.67 -10.68 -5.17
N LEU A 46 11.30 -11.90 -4.83
CA LEU A 46 12.18 -12.92 -4.27
C LEU A 46 12.06 -14.15 -5.16
N TYR A 47 13.19 -14.67 -5.63
CA TYR A 47 13.24 -15.90 -6.41
C TYR A 47 14.29 -16.83 -5.85
N GLY A 48 13.93 -18.10 -5.72
CA GLY A 48 14.75 -19.10 -5.08
C GLY A 48 14.04 -20.45 -4.99
N THR A 49 14.73 -21.43 -4.43
CA THR A 49 14.18 -22.74 -4.11
C THR A 49 13.82 -22.82 -2.63
N MET A 50 12.74 -23.51 -2.33
CA MET A 50 12.38 -23.83 -0.95
C MET A 50 13.22 -25.00 -0.46
N GLY A 51 13.61 -24.95 0.81
CA GLY A 51 14.13 -26.15 1.48
C GLY A 51 13.06 -27.23 1.56
N VAL A 52 13.46 -28.49 1.56
CA VAL A 52 12.55 -29.62 1.80
C VAL A 52 12.25 -29.73 3.29
N SER A 53 11.10 -30.28 3.67
CA SER A 53 10.67 -30.38 5.09
C SER A 53 11.69 -31.09 5.99
N SER A 54 12.46 -32.02 5.44
CA SER A 54 13.54 -32.75 6.14
C SER A 54 14.85 -31.95 6.26
N LYS A 55 15.00 -30.87 5.50
CA LYS A 55 16.18 -29.98 5.52
C LYS A 55 15.79 -28.55 5.13
N PRO A 56 15.09 -27.79 5.99
CA PRO A 56 14.54 -26.47 5.67
C PRO A 56 15.59 -25.45 5.25
N GLU A 57 16.82 -25.60 5.75
CA GLU A 57 17.97 -24.74 5.45
C GLU A 57 18.59 -25.00 4.07
N SER A 58 18.14 -26.01 3.33
CA SER A 58 18.62 -26.29 1.97
C SER A 58 18.05 -25.34 0.90
N GLY A 59 17.10 -24.49 1.27
CA GLY A 59 16.55 -23.47 0.38
C GLY A 59 17.63 -22.48 -0.07
N VAL A 60 17.57 -22.08 -1.34
CA VAL A 60 18.52 -21.15 -1.93
C VAL A 60 17.78 -19.93 -2.44
N VAL A 61 18.09 -18.74 -1.90
CA VAL A 61 17.66 -17.47 -2.49
C VAL A 61 18.59 -17.14 -3.64
N VAL A 62 18.06 -17.13 -4.86
CA VAL A 62 18.81 -16.82 -6.08
C VAL A 62 18.84 -15.31 -6.31
N THR A 63 17.72 -14.63 -6.07
CA THR A 63 17.65 -13.16 -6.14
C THR A 63 16.61 -12.61 -5.17
N ASN A 64 16.97 -11.47 -4.58
CA ASN A 64 16.11 -10.68 -3.72
C ASN A 64 16.35 -9.22 -4.10
N SER A 65 15.37 -8.59 -4.72
CA SER A 65 15.54 -7.22 -5.22
C SER A 65 14.22 -6.47 -5.18
N SER A 66 14.33 -5.16 -5.08
CA SER A 66 13.22 -4.23 -5.27
C SER A 66 13.27 -3.64 -6.68
N GLY A 67 12.13 -3.56 -7.35
CA GLY A 67 12.03 -3.07 -8.72
C GLY A 67 10.77 -2.24 -8.92
N GLY A 68 10.90 -0.92 -8.80
CA GLY A 68 9.81 0.01 -9.05
C GLY A 68 8.99 0.38 -7.82
N HIS A 69 8.03 1.28 -8.03
CA HIS A 69 7.19 1.83 -6.98
C HIS A 69 5.82 2.22 -7.53
N ILE A 70 4.91 2.50 -6.60
CA ILE A 70 3.60 3.06 -6.86
C ILE A 70 3.27 4.00 -5.71
N ILE A 71 2.70 5.18 -6.00
CA ILE A 71 2.01 5.94 -4.96
C ILE A 71 0.52 5.80 -5.18
N ARG A 72 -0.20 5.56 -4.09
CA ARG A 72 -1.65 5.68 -4.03
C ARG A 72 -1.99 6.92 -3.23
N SER A 73 -2.69 7.85 -3.86
CA SER A 73 -3.18 9.04 -3.18
C SER A 73 -4.66 8.86 -2.85
N LYS A 74 -5.10 9.32 -1.68
CA LYS A 74 -6.50 9.34 -1.23
C LYS A 74 -6.82 10.69 -0.56
N CYS A 75 -8.09 11.06 -0.51
CA CYS A 75 -8.50 12.22 0.28
C CYS A 75 -8.21 11.99 1.77
N GLU A 76 -7.84 13.06 2.49
CA GLU A 76 -7.43 12.96 3.91
C GLU A 76 -8.52 12.41 4.84
N ASP A 77 -9.78 12.58 4.46
CA ASP A 77 -10.99 12.22 5.20
C ASP A 77 -11.50 10.81 4.88
N VAL A 78 -10.89 10.11 3.93
CA VAL A 78 -11.28 8.76 3.52
C VAL A 78 -10.46 7.70 4.25
N ASN A 79 -11.15 6.68 4.79
CA ASN A 79 -10.49 5.62 5.55
C ASN A 79 -9.95 4.50 4.65
N GLU A 80 -10.62 4.24 3.52
CA GLU A 80 -10.23 3.27 2.49
C GLU A 80 -9.08 3.80 1.61
N GLY A 81 -8.24 2.91 1.09
CA GLY A 81 -7.08 3.27 0.24
C GLY A 81 -6.95 2.49 -1.06
N GLY A 82 -7.96 1.68 -1.40
CA GLY A 82 -7.92 0.84 -2.60
C GLY A 82 -8.23 1.62 -3.88
N VAL A 83 -7.41 1.46 -4.91
CA VAL A 83 -7.67 2.07 -6.23
C VAL A 83 -8.82 1.35 -6.94
N ALA A 84 -8.82 0.01 -6.91
CA ALA A 84 -9.84 -0.80 -7.58
C ALA A 84 -11.27 -0.58 -7.03
N VAL A 85 -11.39 -0.24 -5.75
CA VAL A 85 -12.67 0.10 -5.10
C VAL A 85 -13.05 1.58 -5.26
N GLY A 86 -12.22 2.37 -5.94
CA GLY A 86 -12.45 3.79 -6.15
C GLY A 86 -12.22 4.65 -4.91
N ALA A 87 -11.45 4.23 -3.92
CA ALA A 87 -11.10 5.06 -2.77
C ALA A 87 -9.84 5.92 -3.02
N ALA A 88 -8.90 5.41 -3.81
CA ALA A 88 -7.64 6.07 -4.13
C ALA A 88 -7.44 6.24 -5.65
N VAL A 89 -6.44 7.03 -6.04
CA VAL A 89 -5.94 7.17 -7.42
C VAL A 89 -4.44 6.86 -7.47
N ILE A 90 -3.93 6.60 -8.67
CA ILE A 90 -2.52 6.35 -8.93
C ILE A 90 -1.78 7.69 -8.99
N ASP A 91 -0.60 7.73 -8.38
CA ASP A 91 0.25 8.92 -8.28
C ASP A 91 1.74 8.54 -8.38
N THR A 92 2.61 9.55 -8.46
CA THR A 92 4.07 9.41 -8.56
C THR A 92 4.79 10.24 -7.50
N PRO A 93 5.95 9.79 -6.97
CA PRO A 93 6.73 10.58 -6.03
C PRO A 93 7.32 11.82 -6.70
N PHE A 94 7.22 12.95 -6.02
CA PHE A 94 8.06 14.11 -6.30
C PHE A 94 9.22 14.13 -5.29
N LEU A 95 10.46 14.02 -5.79
CA LEU A 95 11.66 14.11 -4.96
C LEU A 95 12.07 15.59 -4.88
N CYS A 96 11.89 16.17 -3.70
CA CYS A 96 12.22 17.56 -3.38
C CYS A 96 13.65 17.74 -2.85
#